data_AF-I4D0D9-F1
#
_entry.id   AF-I4D0D9-F1
#
_cell.length_a   1.000
_cell.length_b   1.000
_cell.length_c   1.000
_cell.angle_alpha   90.00
_cell.angle_beta   90.00
_cell.angle_gamma   90.00
#
_symmetry.space_group_name_H-M   'P 1'
#
loop_
_entity.id
_entity.type
_entity.pdbx_description
1 polymer ?
#
loop_
_entity_poly.entity_id
_entity_poly.type
_entity_poly.pdbx_seq_one_letter_code
_entity_poly.pdbx_strand_id
1 'polypeptide(L)'
;MNYHLSIIDVLKAWFFPINLMSILVTIIIILASINASKKAYRDRGTPMFLKSIIIFLALIAIPVFLVGSEYGSGWQLQGEELLLKAPPSNSSINLKSTRIALLSGSISSQWTPESRTMGVGIAGLGTGSFTLKNGKNAVVFSYLPVTRVWRHFLPVLDVARL
;
A
#
# COMPACT_ATOMS: atom_id res chain seq x y z
N MET A 1 -0.48 -19.96 -11.47
CA MET A 1 0.52 -19.24 -10.63
C MET A 1 -0.24 -18.26 -9.75
N ASN A 2 0.17 -18.09 -8.50
CA ASN A 2 -0.59 -17.34 -7.52
C ASN A 2 0.36 -16.57 -6.58
N TYR A 3 0.11 -15.29 -6.40
CA TYR A 3 0.81 -14.43 -5.45
C TYR A 3 -0.21 -13.75 -4.55
N HIS A 4 -0.06 -13.92 -3.23
CA HIS A 4 -0.87 -13.24 -2.23
C HIS A 4 0.02 -12.67 -1.13
N LEU A 5 -0.32 -11.47 -0.66
CA LEU A 5 0.33 -10.88 0.49
C LEU A 5 -0.10 -11.59 1.77
N SER A 6 0.89 -12.14 2.48
CA SER A 6 0.68 -12.56 3.86
C SER A 6 0.62 -11.35 4.80
N ILE A 7 0.16 -11.56 6.03
CA ILE A 7 0.16 -10.50 7.06
C ILE A 7 1.58 -9.99 7.34
N ILE A 8 2.59 -10.86 7.24
CA ILE A 8 4.00 -10.49 7.42
C ILE A 8 4.45 -9.58 6.28
N ASP A 9 4.02 -9.85 5.05
CA ASP A 9 4.37 -9.07 3.89
C ASP A 9 3.78 -7.66 3.96
N VAL A 10 2.52 -7.58 4.36
CA VAL A 10 1.80 -6.33 4.63
C VAL A 10 2.53 -5.49 5.70
N LEU A 11 2.96 -6.11 6.81
CA LEU A 11 3.75 -5.43 7.84
C LEU A 11 5.11 -4.97 7.31
N LYS A 12 5.81 -5.80 6.54
CA LYS A 12 7.10 -5.43 5.92
C LYS A 12 6.97 -4.22 5.00
N ALA A 13 5.91 -4.14 4.20
CA ALA A 13 5.65 -2.99 3.33
C ALA A 13 5.43 -1.68 4.10
N TRP A 14 5.00 -1.75 5.36
CA TRP A 14 4.81 -0.57 6.19
C TRP A 14 6.14 0.07 6.61
N PHE A 15 7.16 -0.76 6.80
CA PHE A 15 8.50 -0.32 7.19
C PHE A 15 9.47 -0.17 6.02
N PHE A 16 9.02 -0.39 4.77
CA PHE A 16 9.87 -0.32 3.59
C PHE A 16 9.55 0.90 2.71
N PRO A 17 10.55 1.59 2.14
CA PRO A 17 11.96 1.51 2.51
C PRO A 17 12.14 1.94 3.98
N ILE A 18 13.04 1.25 4.68
CA ILE A 18 13.39 1.59 6.06
C ILE A 18 14.02 2.98 6.02
N ASN A 19 13.22 4.00 6.31
CA ASN A 19 13.71 5.37 6.41
C ASN A 19 14.04 5.65 7.87
N LEU A 20 15.33 5.77 8.18
CA LEU A 20 15.83 6.05 9.52
C LEU A 20 15.11 7.27 10.15
N MET A 21 14.79 8.29 9.35
CA MET A 21 14.08 9.48 9.82
C MET A 21 12.65 9.15 10.27
N SER A 22 11.95 8.25 9.57
CA SER A 22 10.61 7.83 9.96
C SER A 22 10.63 7.10 11.31
N ILE A 23 11.61 6.22 11.54
CA ILE A 23 11.80 5.51 12.80
C ILE A 23 12.09 6.50 13.94
N LEU A 24 13.01 7.44 13.71
CA LEU A 24 13.38 8.45 14.71
C LEU A 24 12.18 9.32 15.10
N VAL A 25 11.39 9.79 14.12
CA VAL A 25 10.17 10.58 14.38
C VAL A 25 9.16 9.78 15.19
N THR A 26 8.93 8.51 14.87
CA THR A 26 8.04 7.64 15.64
C THR A 26 8.51 7.50 17.09
N ILE A 27 9.81 7.27 17.33
CA ILE A 27 10.38 7.17 18.68
C ILE A 27 10.20 8.49 19.45
N ILE A 28 10.47 9.64 18.81
CA ILE A 28 10.30 10.96 19.43
C ILE A 28 8.84 11.19 19.83
N ILE A 29 7.87 10.84 18.99
CA ILE A 29 6.44 10.97 19.30
C ILE A 29 6.05 10.10 20.49
N ILE A 30 6.55 8.86 20.57
CA ILE A 30 6.28 7.95 21.70
C ILE A 30 6.86 8.54 22.99
N LEU A 31 8.12 8.99 22.97
CA LEU A 31 8.78 9.59 24.14
C LEU A 31 8.10 10.88 24.59
N ALA A 32 7.71 11.75 23.64
CA ALA A 32 6.97 12.97 23.92
C ALA A 32 5.61 12.66 24.56
N SER A 33 4.92 11.64 24.07
CA SER A 33 3.63 11.17 24.63
C SER A 33 3.79 10.67 26.06
N ILE A 34 4.81 9.83 26.32
CA ILE A 34 5.13 9.34 27.68
C ILE A 34 5.45 10.51 28.62
N ASN A 35 6.26 11.47 28.19
CA ASN A 35 6.63 12.63 28.99
C ASN A 35 5.43 13.55 29.26
N ALA A 36 4.57 13.79 28.28
CA ALA A 36 3.34 14.56 28.45
C ALA A 36 2.39 13.90 29.45
N SER A 37 2.22 12.57 29.38
CA SER A 37 1.43 11.81 30.35
C SER A 37 2.02 11.88 31.76
N LYS A 38 3.34 11.77 31.91
CA LYS A 38 4.02 11.93 33.22
C LYS A 38 3.81 13.33 33.80
N LYS A 39 3.96 14.38 32.99
CA LYS A 39 3.75 15.77 33.43
C LYS A 39 2.29 16.01 33.84
N ALA A 40 1.33 15.55 33.04
CA ALA A 40 -0.10 15.69 33.35
C ALA A 40 -0.50 14.94 34.62
N TYR A 41 0.06 13.76 34.87
CA TYR A 41 -0.14 13.01 36.11
C TYR A 41 0.36 13.79 37.33
N ARG A 42 1.58 14.35 37.23
CA ARG A 42 2.19 15.16 38.30
C ARG A 42 1.36 16.41 38.62
N ASP A 43 0.87 17.10 37.60
CA ASP A 43 0.25 18.42 37.78
C ASP A 43 -1.24 18.34 38.17
N ARG A 44 -1.96 17.27 37.83
CA ARG A 44 -3.42 17.17 38.04
C ARG A 44 -3.88 15.98 38.88
N GLY A 45 -2.98 15.10 39.32
CA GLY A 45 -3.30 13.90 40.13
C GLY A 45 -4.26 12.91 39.46
N THR A 46 -4.65 13.17 38.21
CA THR A 46 -5.60 12.36 37.45
C THR A 46 -4.78 11.46 36.52
N PRO A 47 -4.98 10.12 36.55
CA PRO A 47 -4.30 9.21 35.65
C PRO A 47 -4.82 9.39 34.23
N MET A 48 -4.31 10.39 33.51
CA MET A 48 -4.51 10.55 32.07
C MET A 48 -3.87 9.42 31.25
N PHE A 49 -3.11 8.53 31.90
CA PHE A 49 -2.45 7.39 31.29
C PHE A 49 -3.41 6.53 30.45
N LEU A 50 -4.63 6.25 30.96
CA LEU A 50 -5.63 5.48 30.22
C LEU A 50 -6.08 6.21 28.95
N LYS A 51 -6.31 7.54 29.03
CA LYS A 51 -6.68 8.36 27.87
C LYS A 51 -5.54 8.43 26.84
N SER A 52 -4.30 8.58 27.28
CA SER A 52 -3.12 8.57 26.41
C SER A 52 -2.92 7.21 25.72
N ILE A 53 -3.14 6.10 26.43
CA ILE A 53 -3.12 4.76 25.83
C ILE A 53 -4.23 4.62 24.78
N ILE A 54 -5.45 5.05 25.08
CA ILE A 54 -6.58 4.97 24.14
C ILE A 54 -6.29 5.81 22.89
N ILE A 55 -5.77 7.03 23.04
CA ILE A 55 -5.39 7.90 21.91
C ILE A 55 -4.27 7.25 21.09
N PHE A 56 -3.25 6.69 21.74
CA PHE A 56 -2.15 5.99 21.07
C PHE A 56 -2.62 4.76 20.30
N LEU A 57 -3.48 3.93 20.91
CA LEU A 57 -4.09 2.78 20.27
C LEU A 57 -4.98 3.20 19.10
N ALA A 58 -5.76 4.26 19.23
CA ALA A 58 -6.58 4.80 18.14
C ALA A 58 -5.73 5.29 16.96
N LEU A 59 -4.61 5.97 17.24
CA LEU A 59 -3.67 6.45 16.22
C LEU A 59 -2.98 5.30 15.48
N ILE A 60 -2.75 4.15 16.13
CA ILE A 60 -2.17 2.95 15.50
C ILE A 60 -3.25 2.12 14.79
N ALA A 61 -4.47 2.07 15.33
CA ALA A 61 -5.56 1.25 14.79
C ALA A 61 -5.93 1.66 13.36
N ILE A 62 -5.94 2.97 13.05
CA ILE A 62 -6.28 3.47 11.71
C ILE A 62 -5.32 2.94 10.63
N PRO A 63 -3.99 3.14 10.71
CA PRO A 63 -3.08 2.59 9.72
C PRO A 63 -3.07 1.06 9.74
N VAL A 64 -3.19 0.40 10.89
CA VAL A 64 -3.30 -1.07 10.95
C VAL A 64 -4.54 -1.58 10.22
N PHE A 65 -5.67 -0.89 10.35
CA PHE A 65 -6.91 -1.26 9.65
C PHE A 65 -6.80 -1.06 8.13
N LEU A 66 -6.29 0.11 7.69
CA LEU A 66 -6.12 0.44 6.27
C LEU A 66 -5.08 -0.45 5.56
N VAL A 67 -4.06 -0.90 6.30
CA VAL A 67 -3.00 -1.75 5.76
C VAL A 67 -3.40 -3.22 5.88
N GLY A 68 -4.09 -3.59 6.96
CA GLY A 68 -4.65 -4.91 7.17
C GLY A 68 -5.71 -5.30 6.14
N SER A 69 -6.43 -4.33 5.55
CA SER A 69 -7.35 -4.61 4.44
C SER A 69 -6.65 -5.14 3.18
N GLU A 70 -5.34 -4.94 3.05
CA GLU A 70 -4.53 -5.48 1.95
C GLU A 70 -4.09 -6.94 2.16
N TYR A 71 -4.50 -7.55 3.28
CA TYR A 71 -4.27 -8.97 3.50
C TYR A 71 -4.89 -9.83 2.39
N GLY A 72 -4.06 -10.68 1.79
CA GLY A 72 -4.43 -11.50 0.64
C GLY A 72 -4.54 -10.74 -0.68
N SER A 73 -4.24 -9.44 -0.73
CA SER A 73 -4.06 -8.72 -2.01
C SER A 73 -2.97 -9.38 -2.85
N GLY A 74 -3.10 -9.31 -4.16
CA GLY A 74 -2.18 -9.96 -5.09
C GLY A 74 -2.87 -10.38 -6.37
N TRP A 75 -2.34 -11.41 -7.03
CA TRP A 75 -2.85 -11.88 -8.31
C TRP A 75 -2.88 -13.40 -8.38
N GLN A 76 -3.92 -13.94 -9.00
CA GLN A 76 -4.13 -15.36 -9.18
C GLN A 76 -4.51 -15.64 -10.63
N LEU A 77 -3.80 -16.57 -11.25
CA LEU A 77 -4.17 -17.11 -12.55
C LEU A 77 -5.14 -18.28 -12.36
N GLN A 78 -6.38 -18.14 -12.82
CA GLN A 78 -7.42 -19.17 -12.78
C GLN A 78 -7.87 -19.49 -14.21
N GLY A 79 -7.26 -20.52 -14.81
CA GLY A 79 -7.50 -20.89 -16.20
C GLY A 79 -7.10 -19.76 -17.15
N GLU A 80 -8.10 -19.14 -17.78
CA GLU A 80 -7.93 -18.04 -18.75
C GLU A 80 -8.18 -16.66 -18.13
N GLU A 81 -8.43 -16.60 -16.82
CA GLU A 81 -8.62 -15.34 -16.10
C GLU A 81 -7.45 -15.03 -15.19
N LEU A 82 -6.99 -13.79 -15.21
CA LEU A 82 -6.10 -13.23 -14.21
C LEU A 82 -6.95 -12.41 -13.23
N LEU A 83 -7.10 -12.93 -12.02
CA LEU A 83 -7.75 -12.24 -10.91
C LEU A 83 -6.72 -11.35 -10.23
N LEU A 84 -7.05 -10.08 -10.03
CA LEU A 84 -6.23 -9.13 -9.32
C LEU A 84 -7.03 -8.56 -8.15
N LYS A 85 -6.57 -8.84 -6.93
CA LYS A 85 -7.16 -8.37 -5.70
C LYS A 85 -6.32 -7.21 -5.16
N ALA A 86 -6.88 -6.01 -5.20
CA ALA A 86 -6.17 -4.78 -4.82
C ALA A 86 -7.17 -3.77 -4.20
N PRO A 87 -7.64 -4.01 -2.96
CA PRO A 87 -8.67 -3.21 -2.32
C PRO A 87 -8.44 -1.68 -2.43
N PRO A 88 -9.51 -0.91 -2.68
CA PRO A 88 -10.90 -1.34 -2.84
C PRO A 88 -11.22 -1.87 -4.27
N SER A 89 -10.23 -1.98 -5.16
CA SER A 89 -10.41 -2.35 -6.56
C SER A 89 -10.04 -3.81 -6.81
N ASN A 90 -11.04 -4.67 -7.01
CA ASN A 90 -10.84 -6.03 -7.49
C ASN A 90 -11.15 -6.08 -8.99
N SER A 91 -10.31 -6.75 -9.77
CA SER A 91 -10.52 -6.92 -11.21
C SER A 91 -10.26 -8.35 -11.66
N SER A 92 -11.01 -8.79 -12.66
CA SER A 92 -10.73 -10.01 -13.42
C SER A 92 -10.40 -9.62 -14.86
N ILE A 93 -9.45 -10.32 -15.46
CA ILE A 93 -8.88 -10.00 -16.75
C ILE A 93 -8.90 -11.28 -17.58
N ASN A 94 -9.69 -11.30 -18.64
CA ASN A 94 -9.74 -12.44 -19.54
C ASN A 94 -8.54 -12.38 -20.51
N LEU A 95 -7.64 -13.35 -20.37
CA LEU A 95 -6.38 -13.40 -21.11
C LEU A 95 -6.56 -13.70 -22.60
N LYS A 96 -7.66 -14.34 -23.02
CA LYS A 96 -7.95 -14.55 -24.46
C LYS A 96 -8.24 -13.24 -25.18
N SER A 97 -8.89 -12.30 -24.51
CA SER A 97 -9.28 -11.00 -25.08
C SER A 97 -8.26 -9.90 -24.81
N THR A 98 -7.23 -10.16 -24.01
CA THR A 98 -6.32 -9.14 -23.49
C THR A 98 -4.90 -9.30 -24.05
N ARG A 99 -4.34 -8.21 -24.56
CA ARG A 99 -2.92 -8.17 -24.97
C ARG A 99 -2.06 -7.89 -23.74
N ILE A 100 -1.10 -8.76 -23.45
CA ILE A 100 -0.19 -8.63 -22.31
C ILE A 100 1.19 -8.23 -22.84
N ALA A 101 1.78 -7.22 -22.24
CA ALA A 101 3.15 -6.79 -22.54
C ALA A 101 3.99 -6.81 -21.28
N LEU A 102 5.21 -7.34 -21.39
CA LEU A 102 6.23 -7.22 -20.35
C LEU A 102 6.90 -5.87 -20.52
N LEU A 103 6.66 -4.98 -19.56
CA LEU A 103 7.22 -3.64 -19.58
C LEU A 103 8.49 -3.60 -18.73
N SER A 104 9.54 -2.96 -19.27
CA SER A 104 10.70 -2.59 -18.47
C SER A 104 10.26 -1.55 -17.43
N GLY A 105 10.50 -1.84 -16.15
CA GLY A 105 10.07 -1.03 -15.00
C GLY A 105 10.81 0.31 -14.85
N SER A 106 11.29 0.90 -15.94
CA SER A 106 11.98 2.18 -15.95
C SER A 106 11.02 3.34 -15.67
N ILE A 107 11.45 4.30 -14.84
CA ILE A 107 10.73 5.56 -14.56
C ILE A 107 10.46 6.38 -15.83
N SER A 108 11.25 6.20 -16.89
CA SER A 108 11.04 6.88 -18.17
C SER A 108 9.92 6.28 -19.03
N SER A 109 9.36 5.12 -18.66
CA SER A 109 8.31 4.48 -19.45
C SER A 109 6.99 5.25 -19.38
N GLN A 110 6.31 5.37 -20.52
CA GLN A 110 4.97 5.98 -20.60
C GLN A 110 3.90 5.16 -19.85
N TRP A 111 4.20 3.91 -19.54
CA TRP A 111 3.31 2.98 -18.83
C TRP A 111 3.54 2.97 -17.32
N THR A 112 4.36 3.89 -16.78
CA THR A 112 4.51 4.02 -15.33
C THR A 112 3.32 4.76 -14.72
N PRO A 113 2.84 4.33 -13.54
CA PRO A 113 1.87 5.05 -12.73
C PRO A 113 2.38 6.45 -12.40
N GLU A 114 1.54 7.44 -12.64
CA GLU A 114 1.83 8.85 -12.35
C GLU A 114 1.03 9.33 -11.14
N SER A 115 -0.28 9.07 -11.11
CA SER A 115 -1.16 9.46 -10.01
C SER A 115 -2.08 8.32 -9.61
N ARG A 116 -2.28 8.15 -8.29
CA ARG A 116 -3.27 7.20 -7.76
C ARG A 116 -4.63 7.89 -7.74
N THR A 117 -5.64 7.24 -8.31
CA THR A 117 -7.03 7.71 -8.27
C THR A 117 -7.82 7.03 -7.14
N MET A 118 -7.54 5.75 -6.84
CA MET A 118 -8.16 5.00 -5.76
C MET A 118 -7.25 3.88 -5.26
N GLY A 119 -7.31 3.52 -3.97
CA GLY A 119 -6.53 2.42 -3.40
C GLY A 119 -5.54 2.82 -2.32
N VAL A 120 -4.75 1.84 -1.87
CA VAL A 120 -3.80 2.01 -0.76
C VAL A 120 -2.41 2.35 -1.29
N GLY A 121 -1.79 3.33 -0.65
CA GLY A 121 -0.40 3.68 -0.88
C GLY A 121 0.36 3.87 0.39
N ILE A 122 1.18 2.88 0.70
CA ILE A 122 2.21 2.98 1.70
C ILE A 122 3.57 2.79 1.05
N ALA A 123 4.62 3.13 1.77
CA ALA A 123 5.95 3.29 1.21
C ALA A 123 6.51 2.02 0.51
N GLY A 124 6.01 0.82 0.86
CA GLY A 124 6.35 -0.46 0.24
C GLY A 124 5.21 -1.20 -0.45
N LEU A 125 4.01 -0.61 -0.53
CA LEU A 125 2.84 -1.24 -1.16
C LEU A 125 1.97 -0.17 -1.84
N GLY A 126 1.78 -0.35 -3.15
CA GLY A 126 0.87 0.46 -3.95
C GLY A 126 -0.15 -0.43 -4.64
N THR A 127 -1.42 -0.30 -4.27
CA THR A 127 -2.53 -1.05 -4.84
C THR A 127 -3.64 -0.10 -5.30
N GLY A 128 -4.45 -0.56 -6.25
CA GLY A 128 -5.66 0.12 -6.70
C GLY A 128 -5.54 0.73 -8.10
N SER A 129 -6.35 1.75 -8.37
CA SER A 129 -6.46 2.42 -9.67
C SER A 129 -5.50 3.60 -9.79
N PHE A 130 -4.81 3.69 -10.92
CA PHE A 130 -3.86 4.73 -11.23
C PHE A 130 -4.07 5.28 -12.64
N THR A 131 -3.76 6.55 -12.82
CA THR A 131 -3.49 7.14 -14.13
C THR A 131 -2.01 6.98 -14.45
N LEU A 132 -1.71 6.47 -15.64
CA LEU A 132 -0.37 6.30 -16.18
C LEU A 132 0.08 7.59 -16.88
N LYS A 133 1.39 7.73 -17.13
CA LYS A 133 1.96 8.90 -17.84
C LYS A 133 1.40 9.13 -19.25
N ASN A 134 0.88 8.10 -19.91
CA ASN A 134 0.18 8.22 -21.18
C ASN A 134 -1.30 8.62 -21.06
N GLY A 135 -1.77 8.96 -19.85
CA GLY A 135 -3.14 9.34 -19.55
C GLY A 135 -4.13 8.18 -19.45
N LYS A 136 -3.69 6.93 -19.60
CA LYS A 136 -4.57 5.75 -19.46
C LYS A 136 -4.74 5.34 -18.01
N ASN A 137 -5.88 4.74 -17.68
CA ASN A 137 -6.13 4.20 -16.35
C ASN A 137 -5.75 2.71 -16.30
N ALA A 138 -5.16 2.29 -15.18
CA ALA A 138 -4.80 0.89 -14.95
C ALA A 138 -4.99 0.52 -13.48
N VAL A 139 -5.32 -0.74 -13.23
CA VAL A 139 -5.20 -1.33 -11.88
C VAL A 139 -3.75 -1.75 -11.69
N VAL A 140 -3.13 -1.28 -10.63
CA VAL A 140 -1.72 -1.51 -10.32
C VAL A 140 -1.62 -2.26 -9.00
N PHE A 141 -0.77 -3.27 -8.99
CA PHE A 141 -0.31 -3.93 -7.78
C PHE A 141 1.20 -3.86 -7.73
N SER A 142 1.75 -3.24 -6.69
CA SER A 142 3.19 -3.05 -6.48
C SER A 142 3.55 -3.36 -5.04
N TYR A 143 4.49 -4.28 -4.82
CA TYR A 143 4.95 -4.70 -3.50
C TYR A 143 6.48 -4.71 -3.44
N LEU A 144 7.04 -4.10 -2.39
CA LEU A 144 8.48 -3.98 -2.10
C LEU A 144 9.34 -3.87 -3.36
N PRO A 145 9.21 -2.79 -4.17
CA PRO A 145 10.10 -2.60 -5.30
C PRO A 145 11.54 -2.46 -4.76
N VAL A 146 12.31 -3.55 -4.86
CA VAL A 146 13.67 -3.73 -4.29
C VAL A 146 14.64 -2.64 -4.75
N THR A 147 14.30 -1.97 -5.84
CA THR A 147 14.87 -0.76 -6.40
C THR A 147 13.73 -0.12 -7.19
N ARG A 148 13.80 1.16 -7.59
CA ARG A 148 12.85 1.84 -8.51
C ARG A 148 12.64 1.07 -9.83
N VAL A 149 11.96 -0.06 -9.78
CA VAL A 149 11.66 -0.97 -10.87
C VAL A 149 10.26 -1.44 -10.60
N TRP A 150 9.32 -0.75 -11.21
CA TRP A 150 7.92 -1.11 -11.16
C TRP A 150 7.72 -2.37 -12.01
N ARG A 151 7.25 -3.47 -11.43
CA ARG A 151 6.77 -4.61 -12.23
C ARG A 151 5.28 -4.41 -12.49
N HIS A 152 4.96 -3.88 -13.66
CA HIS A 152 3.58 -3.70 -14.09
C HIS A 152 3.00 -5.02 -14.57
N PHE A 153 1.90 -5.45 -13.97
CA PHE A 153 0.96 -6.38 -14.60
C PHE A 153 -0.25 -5.55 -15.02
N LEU A 154 -0.34 -5.24 -16.31
CA LEU A 154 -1.48 -4.52 -16.87
C LEU A 154 -2.57 -5.54 -17.24
N PRO A 155 -3.77 -5.48 -16.62
CA PRO A 155 -4.99 -5.60 -17.39
C PRO A 155 -5.01 -4.55 -18.48
N VAL A 156 -4.74 -4.97 -19.70
CA VAL A 156 -5.16 -4.21 -20.87
C VAL A 156 -6.65 -4.48 -21.05
N LEU A 157 -7.47 -3.79 -20.25
CA LEU A 157 -8.92 -3.75 -20.45
C LEU A 157 -9.33 -2.65 -21.46
N ASP A 158 -8.39 -1.84 -21.94
CA ASP A 158 -8.64 -0.74 -22.91
C ASP A 158 -7.50 -0.55 -23.95
N VAL A 159 -6.99 -1.64 -24.56
CA VAL A 159 -6.40 -1.56 -25.93
C VAL A 159 -7.46 -1.99 -26.96
N ALA A 160 -8.74 -1.79 -26.62
CA ALA A 160 -9.80 -1.69 -27.60
C ALA A 160 -9.85 -0.24 -28.09
N ARG A 161 -9.38 -0.03 -29.33
CA ARG A 161 -9.42 1.21 -30.13
C ARG A 161 -8.34 2.24 -29.77
N LEU A 162 -7.19 2.12 -30.41
CA LEU A 162 -6.86 2.84 -31.66
C LEU A 162 -5.61 2.21 -32.28
#